data_AF-A0A1W2CKI8-F1
#
_entry.id   AF-A0A1W2CKI8-F1
#
_cell.length_a   1.000
_cell.length_b   1.000
_cell.length_c   1.000
_cell.angle_alpha   90.00
_cell.angle_beta   90.00
_cell.angle_gamma   90.00
#
_symmetry.space_group_name_H-M   'P 1'
#
loop_
_entity.id
_entity.type
_entity.pdbx_description
1 polymer ?
#
loop_
_entity_poly.entity_id
_entity_poly.type
_entity_poly.pdbx_seq_one_letter_code
_entity_poly.pdbx_strand_id
1 'polypeptide(L)'
;MIFVRIANTDDTRYAQEIVEETAASAIARGSGIAKRSVESVIEKMKNGKAVIAVTGTGEWVGFSYFELWENNAFVSNSGLIVAPRFRNAGVARAIKERIFRMSRRMYPEARIFSITSGAAIMKLNSELGFEPVSFAEITHDEGFWEGCKSCVNYNILENKQKCNCLCTAMLFDPHKQDGIAPKNRNNEQQLLVLDCVAYPRNSLVPFAAGTNALCTALNDIKWFSEYVFPIERNLPNPVRMEVTEIHTGLYEPEPARQCRFTVEIHYDHSYSEKEILNTVKNHTRCKFTLRAKALNFELAEESTQLCFVSNNY
;
A
#
# COMPACT_ATOMS: atom_id res chain seq x y z
N MET A 1 -14.31 -1.73 -7.03
CA MET A 1 -13.46 -1.48 -5.84
C MET A 1 -12.30 -2.46 -5.86
N ILE A 2 -11.07 -1.99 -5.56
CA ILE A 2 -9.82 -2.77 -5.63
C ILE A 2 -9.10 -2.66 -4.28
N PHE A 3 -8.71 -3.79 -3.70
CA PHE A 3 -7.95 -3.90 -2.46
C PHE A 3 -6.52 -4.29 -2.77
N VAL A 4 -5.54 -3.51 -2.29
CA VAL A 4 -4.11 -3.85 -2.37
C VAL A 4 -3.65 -4.26 -0.99
N ARG A 5 -3.20 -5.50 -0.84
CA ARG A 5 -2.81 -6.08 0.45
C ARG A 5 -1.71 -7.12 0.28
N ILE A 6 -1.18 -7.58 1.39
CA ILE A 6 -0.26 -8.72 1.40
C ILE A 6 -1.04 -9.95 0.99
N ALA A 7 -0.44 -10.75 0.13
CA ALA A 7 -1.02 -12.00 -0.32
C ALA A 7 -1.03 -13.02 0.82
N ASN A 8 -2.09 -13.82 0.89
CA ASN A 8 -2.24 -14.92 1.83
C ASN A 8 -2.36 -16.25 1.07
N THR A 9 -2.58 -17.34 1.79
CA THR A 9 -2.67 -18.68 1.18
C THR A 9 -3.87 -18.83 0.25
N ASP A 10 -4.98 -18.13 0.47
CA ASP A 10 -6.17 -18.24 -0.40
C ASP A 10 -5.91 -17.62 -1.78
N ASP A 11 -4.96 -16.69 -1.87
CA ASP A 11 -4.58 -16.04 -3.12
C ASP A 11 -3.77 -16.94 -4.06
N THR A 12 -3.29 -18.10 -3.61
CA THR A 12 -2.51 -19.02 -4.44
C THR A 12 -3.29 -19.50 -5.67
N ARG A 13 -4.63 -19.43 -5.61
CA ARG A 13 -5.51 -19.70 -6.75
C ARG A 13 -5.25 -18.80 -7.97
N TYR A 14 -4.68 -17.61 -7.77
CA TYR A 14 -4.38 -16.66 -8.85
C TYR A 14 -2.99 -16.88 -9.46
N ALA A 15 -2.18 -17.80 -8.94
CA ALA A 15 -0.79 -17.95 -9.36
C ALA A 15 -0.66 -18.29 -10.86
N GLN A 16 -1.53 -19.15 -11.38
CA GLN A 16 -1.57 -19.46 -12.82
C GLN A 16 -1.88 -18.22 -13.65
N GLU A 17 -2.96 -17.50 -13.31
CA GLU A 17 -3.39 -16.27 -14.01
C GLU A 17 -2.28 -15.19 -14.00
N ILE A 18 -1.57 -15.03 -12.87
CA ILE A 18 -0.43 -14.11 -12.73
C ILE A 18 0.71 -14.47 -13.69
N VAL A 19 1.08 -15.76 -13.76
CA VAL A 19 2.18 -16.24 -14.62
C VAL A 19 1.84 -16.05 -16.09
N GLU A 20 0.61 -16.43 -16.48
CA GLU A 20 0.12 -16.30 -17.86
C GLU A 20 0.05 -14.83 -18.29
N GLU A 21 -0.53 -13.96 -17.47
CA GLU A 21 -0.63 -12.54 -17.78
C GLU A 21 0.75 -11.87 -17.86
N THR A 22 1.70 -12.28 -17.01
CA THR A 22 3.08 -11.79 -17.06
C THR A 22 3.74 -12.11 -18.40
N ALA A 23 3.57 -13.34 -18.90
CA ALA A 23 4.10 -13.76 -20.19
C ALA A 23 3.38 -13.05 -21.35
N ALA A 24 2.05 -13.04 -21.35
CA ALA A 24 1.23 -12.41 -22.38
C ALA A 24 1.53 -10.91 -22.50
N SER A 25 1.66 -10.21 -21.38
CA SER A 25 2.02 -8.78 -21.36
C SER A 25 3.41 -8.49 -21.89
N ALA A 26 4.38 -9.39 -21.69
CA ALA A 26 5.72 -9.21 -22.23
C ALA A 26 5.72 -9.37 -23.76
N ILE A 27 5.02 -10.38 -24.28
CA ILE A 27 4.82 -10.63 -25.71
C ILE A 27 4.12 -9.42 -26.36
N ALA A 28 3.03 -8.94 -25.78
CA ALA A 28 2.26 -7.82 -26.33
C ALA A 28 3.07 -6.51 -26.42
N ARG A 29 4.09 -6.34 -25.57
CA ARG A 29 4.99 -5.18 -25.60
C ARG A 29 6.24 -5.38 -26.47
N GLY A 30 6.44 -6.57 -27.04
CA GLY A 30 7.69 -6.94 -27.70
C GLY A 30 8.91 -6.87 -26.76
N SER A 31 8.68 -7.05 -25.45
CA SER A 31 9.70 -6.91 -24.41
C SER A 31 10.07 -8.28 -23.84
N GLY A 32 11.34 -8.46 -23.46
CA GLY A 32 11.74 -9.66 -22.73
C GLY A 32 11.34 -9.61 -21.26
N ILE A 33 10.92 -10.76 -20.71
CA ILE A 33 10.73 -10.96 -19.28
C ILE A 33 11.21 -12.36 -18.88
N ALA A 34 11.86 -12.47 -17.73
CA ALA A 34 12.11 -13.77 -17.11
C ALA A 34 10.77 -14.45 -16.78
N LYS A 35 10.65 -15.72 -17.17
CA LYS A 35 9.50 -16.58 -16.83
C LYS A 35 9.52 -16.90 -15.34
N ARG A 36 8.33 -17.12 -14.79
CA ARG A 36 8.12 -17.49 -13.39
C ARG A 36 7.29 -18.76 -13.38
N SER A 37 7.64 -19.70 -12.50
CA SER A 37 6.80 -20.87 -12.27
C SER A 37 5.65 -20.52 -11.34
N VAL A 38 4.57 -21.28 -11.44
CA VAL A 38 3.40 -21.15 -10.56
C VAL A 38 3.81 -21.43 -9.12
N GLU A 39 4.65 -22.44 -8.92
CA GLU A 39 5.18 -22.86 -7.63
C GLU A 39 5.95 -21.73 -6.95
N SER A 40 6.80 -21.02 -7.71
CA SER A 40 7.58 -19.89 -7.19
C SER A 40 6.67 -18.76 -6.73
N VAL A 41 5.65 -18.41 -7.51
CA VAL A 41 4.65 -17.38 -7.16
C VAL A 41 3.87 -17.77 -5.90
N ILE A 42 3.43 -19.03 -5.82
CA ILE A 42 2.73 -19.58 -4.63
C ILE A 42 3.61 -19.47 -3.39
N GLU A 43 4.89 -19.82 -3.50
CA GLU A 43 5.83 -19.77 -2.40
C GLU A 43 5.99 -18.33 -1.87
N LYS A 44 6.08 -17.33 -2.77
CA LYS A 44 6.16 -15.92 -2.34
C LYS A 44 4.92 -15.48 -1.56
N MET A 45 3.73 -15.93 -1.97
CA MET A 45 2.49 -15.65 -1.24
C MET A 45 2.49 -16.32 0.13
N LYS A 46 2.81 -17.63 0.21
CA LYS A 46 2.83 -18.39 1.47
C LYS A 46 3.83 -17.83 2.48
N ASN A 47 4.95 -17.29 2.00
CA ASN A 47 6.00 -16.69 2.81
C ASN A 47 5.74 -15.22 3.18
N GLY A 48 4.59 -14.64 2.79
CA GLY A 48 4.27 -13.23 3.07
C GLY A 48 5.17 -12.24 2.33
N LYS A 49 5.82 -12.66 1.25
CA LYS A 49 6.75 -11.85 0.43
C LYS A 49 6.08 -11.29 -0.83
N ALA A 50 4.76 -11.29 -0.89
CA ALA A 50 4.00 -10.85 -2.05
C ALA A 50 2.85 -9.91 -1.69
N VAL A 51 2.58 -8.98 -2.60
CA VAL A 51 1.44 -8.06 -2.58
C VAL A 51 0.51 -8.43 -3.73
N ILE A 52 -0.78 -8.50 -3.43
CA ILE A 52 -1.83 -8.77 -4.40
C ILE A 52 -2.86 -7.65 -4.40
N ALA A 53 -3.40 -7.38 -5.59
CA ALA A 53 -4.57 -6.55 -5.78
C ALA A 53 -5.75 -7.43 -6.22
N VAL A 54 -6.90 -7.29 -5.55
CA VAL A 54 -8.14 -8.01 -5.87
C VAL A 54 -9.35 -7.09 -5.81
N THR A 55 -10.40 -7.36 -6.57
CA THR A 55 -11.66 -6.61 -6.46
C THR A 55 -12.45 -7.06 -5.23
N GLY A 56 -13.48 -6.29 -4.85
CA GLY A 56 -14.41 -6.70 -3.80
C GLY A 56 -15.26 -7.93 -4.12
N THR A 57 -15.30 -8.36 -5.37
CA THR A 57 -15.93 -9.61 -5.80
C THR A 57 -14.94 -10.77 -5.89
N GLY A 58 -13.66 -10.55 -5.55
CA GLY A 58 -12.62 -11.58 -5.60
C GLY A 58 -12.01 -11.80 -6.99
N GLU A 59 -12.11 -10.85 -7.91
CA GLU A 59 -11.40 -10.89 -9.19
C GLU A 59 -9.95 -10.43 -9.01
N TRP A 60 -9.00 -11.10 -9.65
CA TRP A 60 -7.59 -10.68 -9.62
C TRP A 60 -7.36 -9.41 -10.42
N VAL A 61 -6.54 -8.52 -9.87
CA VAL A 61 -6.26 -7.21 -10.45
C VAL A 61 -4.77 -7.01 -10.73
N GLY A 62 -3.90 -7.47 -9.83
CA GLY A 62 -2.47 -7.28 -9.98
C GLY A 62 -1.65 -7.95 -8.88
N PHE A 63 -0.34 -7.99 -9.08
CA PHE A 63 0.58 -8.72 -8.23
C PHE A 63 1.98 -8.11 -8.25
N SER A 64 2.74 -8.29 -7.18
CA SER A 64 4.19 -8.08 -7.11
C SER A 64 4.75 -8.86 -5.92
N TYR A 65 6.06 -9.15 -5.93
CA TYR A 65 6.72 -9.82 -4.83
C TYR A 65 8.14 -9.26 -4.62
N PHE A 66 8.75 -9.60 -3.49
CA PHE A 66 10.16 -9.37 -3.26
C PHE A 66 10.92 -10.66 -2.95
N GLU A 67 12.24 -10.62 -3.15
CA GLU A 67 13.18 -11.68 -2.78
C GLU A 67 14.42 -11.10 -2.11
N LEU A 68 15.14 -11.95 -1.37
CA LEU A 68 16.33 -11.60 -0.61
C LEU A 68 17.55 -12.19 -1.29
N TRP A 69 18.64 -11.43 -1.27
CA TRP A 69 19.89 -11.83 -1.89
C TRP A 69 21.07 -11.43 -0.99
N GLU A 70 22.19 -12.15 -1.12
CA GLU A 70 23.44 -11.88 -0.40
C GLU A 70 23.23 -11.70 1.12
N ASN A 71 22.70 -12.73 1.80
CA ASN A 71 22.44 -12.70 3.25
C ASN A 71 21.60 -11.48 3.70
N ASN A 72 20.58 -11.13 2.92
CA ASN A 72 19.67 -10.00 3.15
C ASN A 72 20.31 -8.61 2.96
N ALA A 73 21.52 -8.50 2.40
CA ALA A 73 22.09 -7.20 2.04
C ALA A 73 21.30 -6.51 0.92
N PHE A 74 20.63 -7.30 0.08
CA PHE A 74 19.78 -6.81 -0.99
C PHE A 74 18.37 -7.40 -0.97
N VAL A 75 17.40 -6.56 -1.37
CA VAL A 75 16.02 -6.97 -1.65
C VAL A 75 15.68 -6.62 -3.10
N SER A 76 15.19 -7.58 -3.88
CA SER A 76 14.70 -7.30 -5.24
C SER A 76 13.18 -7.11 -5.23
N ASN A 77 12.67 -5.96 -5.69
CA ASN A 77 11.23 -5.78 -5.95
C ASN A 77 10.89 -6.14 -7.40
N SER A 78 10.12 -7.21 -7.56
CA SER A 78 9.94 -7.91 -8.84
C SER A 78 8.49 -8.32 -9.11
N GLY A 79 8.25 -8.75 -10.36
CA GLY A 79 6.97 -9.33 -10.77
C GLY A 79 5.78 -8.38 -10.76
N LEU A 80 5.99 -7.06 -10.80
CA LEU A 80 4.89 -6.10 -10.87
C LEU A 80 4.10 -6.28 -12.16
N ILE A 81 2.85 -6.72 -12.02
CA ILE A 81 1.92 -6.94 -13.13
C ILE A 81 0.52 -6.49 -12.73
N VAL A 82 -0.20 -5.88 -13.68
CA VAL A 82 -1.60 -5.46 -13.53
C VAL A 82 -2.37 -5.97 -14.73
N ALA A 83 -3.47 -6.67 -14.47
CA ALA A 83 -4.37 -7.18 -15.49
C ALA A 83 -4.82 -6.03 -16.43
N PRO A 84 -4.86 -6.24 -17.76
CA PRO A 84 -5.06 -5.17 -18.75
C PRO A 84 -6.25 -4.27 -18.45
N ARG A 85 -7.38 -4.86 -18.05
CA ARG A 85 -8.64 -4.15 -17.74
C ARG A 85 -8.57 -3.17 -16.55
N PHE A 86 -7.56 -3.29 -15.70
CA PHE A 86 -7.37 -2.43 -14.51
C PHE A 86 -6.17 -1.48 -14.61
N ARG A 87 -5.55 -1.38 -15.80
CA ARG A 87 -4.47 -0.43 -16.04
C ARG A 87 -5.01 1.01 -16.04
N ASN A 88 -4.12 1.98 -15.82
CA ASN A 88 -4.45 3.41 -15.72
C ASN A 88 -5.39 3.80 -14.55
N ALA A 89 -5.68 2.87 -13.63
CA ALA A 89 -6.47 3.13 -12.42
C ALA A 89 -5.62 3.38 -11.15
N GLY A 90 -4.32 3.64 -11.30
CA GLY A 90 -3.40 3.85 -10.17
C GLY A 90 -2.96 2.58 -9.41
N VAL A 91 -3.46 1.41 -9.82
CA VAL A 91 -3.18 0.11 -9.17
C VAL A 91 -1.68 -0.20 -9.10
N ALA A 92 -0.94 -0.01 -10.20
CA ALA A 92 0.49 -0.32 -10.25
C ALA A 92 1.29 0.49 -9.21
N ARG A 93 0.94 1.77 -9.04
CA ARG A 93 1.53 2.64 -8.02
C ARG A 93 1.22 2.11 -6.62
N ALA A 94 -0.04 1.79 -6.32
CA ALA A 94 -0.44 1.27 -5.02
C ALA A 94 0.27 -0.05 -4.67
N ILE A 95 0.38 -1.00 -5.62
CA ILE A 95 1.14 -2.24 -5.41
C ILE A 95 2.62 -1.94 -5.17
N LYS A 96 3.22 -1.05 -5.98
CA LYS A 96 4.64 -0.70 -5.88
C LYS A 96 4.99 -0.01 -4.56
N GLU A 97 4.17 0.94 -4.11
CA GLU A 97 4.32 1.60 -2.81
C GLU A 97 4.18 0.62 -1.65
N ARG A 98 3.22 -0.32 -1.76
CA ARG A 98 3.01 -1.34 -0.73
C ARG A 98 4.19 -2.31 -0.64
N ILE A 99 4.65 -2.87 -1.76
CA ILE A 99 5.79 -3.81 -1.75
C ILE A 99 7.07 -3.11 -1.29
N PHE A 100 7.30 -1.86 -1.69
CA PHE A 100 8.44 -1.08 -1.24
C PHE A 100 8.44 -0.83 0.27
N ARG A 101 7.31 -0.37 0.84
CA ARG A 101 7.16 -0.20 2.29
C ARG A 101 7.38 -1.51 3.05
N MET A 102 6.82 -2.60 2.53
CA MET A 102 6.98 -3.94 3.09
C MET A 102 8.47 -4.35 3.15
N SER A 103 9.20 -4.19 2.03
CA SER A 103 10.64 -4.44 1.97
C SER A 103 11.43 -3.55 2.95
N ARG A 104 11.17 -2.24 2.99
CA ARG A 104 11.85 -1.29 3.89
C ARG A 104 11.63 -1.62 5.36
N ARG A 105 10.45 -2.10 5.73
CA ARG A 105 10.17 -2.45 7.12
C ARG A 105 10.80 -3.77 7.54
N MET A 106 10.66 -4.80 6.71
CA MET A 106 11.20 -6.12 7.03
C MET A 106 12.73 -6.16 6.97
N TYR A 107 13.33 -5.33 6.10
CA TYR A 107 14.77 -5.28 5.85
C TYR A 107 15.24 -3.81 5.79
N PRO A 108 15.30 -3.11 6.94
CA PRO A 108 15.59 -1.67 7.00
C PRO A 108 17.01 -1.30 6.56
N GLU A 109 17.96 -2.20 6.70
CA GLU A 109 19.35 -1.98 6.28
C GLU A 109 19.60 -2.45 4.83
N ALA A 110 18.67 -3.19 4.23
CA ALA A 110 18.88 -3.74 2.90
C ALA A 110 18.72 -2.66 1.83
N ARG A 111 19.61 -2.71 0.84
CA ARG A 111 19.47 -1.95 -0.41
C ARG A 111 18.40 -2.62 -1.27
N ILE A 112 17.46 -1.85 -1.79
CA ILE A 112 16.35 -2.40 -2.58
C ILE A 112 16.60 -2.09 -4.04
N PHE A 113 16.61 -3.09 -4.90
CA PHE A 113 16.76 -2.87 -6.34
C PHE A 113 15.53 -3.34 -7.12
N SER A 114 15.34 -2.73 -8.30
CA SER A 114 14.27 -3.06 -9.22
C SER A 114 14.79 -2.94 -10.65
N ILE A 115 14.62 -3.99 -11.43
CA ILE A 115 15.03 -4.02 -12.84
C ILE A 115 13.80 -3.90 -13.72
N THR A 116 13.84 -3.00 -14.71
CA THR A 116 12.72 -2.80 -15.64
C THR A 116 13.19 -2.29 -16.99
N SER A 117 12.42 -2.58 -18.04
CA SER A 117 12.53 -1.95 -19.36
C SER A 117 11.43 -0.90 -19.60
N GLY A 118 10.47 -0.76 -18.68
CA GLY A 118 9.29 0.07 -18.87
C GLY A 118 9.42 1.46 -18.23
N ALA A 119 9.26 2.52 -19.02
CA ALA A 119 9.32 3.91 -18.55
C ALA A 119 8.35 4.23 -17.41
N ALA A 120 7.14 3.65 -17.42
CA ALA A 120 6.18 3.83 -16.34
C ALA A 120 6.71 3.31 -14.99
N ILE A 121 7.42 2.17 -14.99
CA ILE A 121 8.01 1.61 -13.77
C ILE A 121 9.25 2.39 -13.36
N MET A 122 10.06 2.87 -14.32
CA MET A 122 11.20 3.75 -14.01
C MET A 122 10.73 5.03 -13.31
N LYS A 123 9.65 5.67 -13.80
CA LYS A 123 9.06 6.84 -13.15
C LYS A 123 8.60 6.53 -11.72
N LEU A 124 7.88 5.42 -11.51
CA LEU A 124 7.44 5.00 -10.17
C LEU A 124 8.62 4.71 -9.23
N ASN A 125 9.70 4.13 -9.76
CA ASN A 125 10.92 3.89 -9.00
C ASN A 125 11.57 5.22 -8.58
N SER A 126 11.72 6.18 -9.49
CA SER A 126 12.28 7.50 -9.16
C SER A 126 11.44 8.26 -8.14
N GLU A 127 10.11 8.20 -8.23
CA GLU A 127 9.19 8.78 -7.23
C GLU A 127 9.39 8.19 -5.82
N LEU A 128 9.93 6.97 -5.72
CA LEU A 128 10.25 6.28 -4.47
C LEU A 128 11.72 6.42 -4.04
N GLY A 129 12.50 7.25 -4.73
CA GLY A 129 13.92 7.50 -4.40
C GLY A 129 14.89 6.44 -4.92
N PHE A 130 14.48 5.64 -5.91
CA PHE A 130 15.42 4.76 -6.62
C PHE A 130 16.18 5.55 -7.68
N GLU A 131 17.49 5.32 -7.75
CA GLU A 131 18.37 5.93 -8.73
C GLU A 131 18.85 4.87 -9.75
N PRO A 132 19.01 5.22 -11.03
CA PRO A 132 19.60 4.31 -12.01
C PRO A 132 21.03 3.95 -11.63
N VAL A 133 21.36 2.65 -11.68
CA VAL A 133 22.69 2.12 -11.36
C VAL A 133 23.14 1.09 -12.41
N SER A 134 24.44 0.78 -12.41
CA SER A 134 24.98 -0.35 -13.17
C SER A 134 24.63 -1.70 -12.53
N PHE A 135 24.75 -2.81 -13.26
CA PHE A 135 24.49 -4.13 -12.70
C PHE A 135 25.55 -4.58 -11.68
N ALA A 136 26.72 -3.94 -11.65
CA ALA A 136 27.75 -4.16 -10.64
C ALA A 136 27.39 -3.61 -9.25
N GLU A 137 26.34 -2.77 -9.17
CA GLU A 137 25.91 -2.14 -7.91
C GLU A 137 24.72 -2.86 -7.25
N ILE A 138 24.20 -3.91 -7.88
CA ILE A 138 23.13 -4.75 -7.34
C ILE A 138 23.71 -6.12 -6.93
N THR A 139 22.83 -7.09 -6.65
CA THR A 139 23.26 -8.44 -6.24
C THR A 139 24.13 -9.14 -7.29
N HIS A 140 25.18 -9.81 -6.83
CA HIS A 140 26.05 -10.71 -7.58
C HIS A 140 25.67 -12.18 -7.39
N ASP A 141 24.64 -12.46 -6.59
CA ASP A 141 24.11 -13.80 -6.33
C ASP A 141 23.75 -14.50 -7.65
N GLU A 142 24.38 -15.65 -7.92
CA GLU A 142 24.15 -16.39 -9.16
C GLU A 142 22.69 -16.80 -9.32
N GLY A 143 22.00 -17.14 -8.22
CA GLY A 143 20.58 -17.53 -8.25
C GLY A 143 19.67 -16.46 -8.80
N PHE A 144 19.98 -15.18 -8.56
CA PHE A 144 19.25 -14.06 -9.16
C PHE A 144 19.42 -14.05 -10.70
N TRP A 145 20.66 -14.18 -11.16
CA TRP A 145 21.00 -14.11 -12.58
C TRP A 145 20.56 -15.36 -13.35
N GLU A 146 20.49 -16.52 -12.71
CA GLU A 146 19.91 -17.75 -13.27
C GLU A 146 18.44 -17.54 -13.69
N GLY A 147 17.68 -16.75 -12.91
CA GLY A 147 16.30 -16.41 -13.27
C GLY A 147 16.18 -15.73 -14.64
N CYS A 148 17.21 -14.98 -15.05
CA CYS A 148 17.24 -14.26 -16.32
C CYS A 148 17.43 -15.18 -17.54
N LYS A 149 17.90 -16.43 -17.37
CA LYS A 149 18.08 -17.41 -18.48
C LYS A 149 16.82 -17.68 -19.28
N SER A 150 15.66 -17.53 -18.66
CA SER A 150 14.37 -17.72 -19.29
C SER A 150 13.89 -16.52 -20.13
N CYS A 151 14.58 -15.38 -20.05
CA CYS A 151 14.27 -14.17 -20.81
C CYS A 151 14.85 -14.27 -22.23
N VAL A 152 14.07 -13.85 -23.23
CA VAL A 152 14.52 -13.82 -24.64
C VAL A 152 15.77 -12.95 -24.88
N ASN A 153 16.08 -12.04 -23.95
CA ASN A 153 17.25 -11.16 -24.01
C ASN A 153 18.47 -11.69 -23.23
N TYR A 154 18.43 -12.93 -22.72
CA TYR A 154 19.52 -13.48 -21.91
C TYR A 154 20.87 -13.47 -22.63
N ASN A 155 20.91 -13.76 -23.94
CA ASN A 155 22.15 -13.73 -24.71
C ASN A 155 22.81 -12.35 -24.70
N ILE A 156 22.03 -11.26 -24.62
CA ILE A 156 22.57 -9.90 -24.50
C ILE A 156 23.27 -9.73 -23.15
N LEU A 157 22.66 -10.23 -22.07
CA LEU A 157 23.23 -10.18 -20.72
C LEU A 157 24.54 -10.96 -20.66
N GLU A 158 24.58 -12.17 -21.23
CA GLU A 158 25.74 -13.06 -21.23
C GLU A 158 26.90 -12.48 -22.06
N ASN A 159 26.61 -12.03 -23.29
CA ASN A 159 27.62 -11.40 -24.15
C ASN A 159 28.24 -10.14 -23.53
N LYS A 160 27.49 -9.44 -22.68
CA LYS A 160 27.96 -8.28 -21.94
C LYS A 160 28.46 -8.62 -20.53
N GLN A 161 28.72 -9.90 -20.25
CA GLN A 161 29.29 -10.39 -18.99
C GLN A 161 28.52 -9.89 -17.75
N LYS A 162 27.18 -9.82 -17.84
CA LYS A 162 26.28 -9.33 -16.80
C LYS A 162 26.49 -7.86 -16.39
N CYS A 163 27.22 -7.06 -17.18
CA CYS A 163 27.44 -5.64 -16.89
C CYS A 163 26.19 -4.76 -17.13
N ASN A 164 25.38 -5.12 -18.14
CA ASN A 164 24.09 -4.49 -18.44
C ASN A 164 23.23 -5.36 -19.38
N CYS A 165 21.96 -4.98 -19.53
CA CYS A 165 21.02 -5.57 -20.48
C CYS A 165 20.13 -4.45 -21.07
N LEU A 166 19.07 -4.80 -21.82
CA LEU A 166 18.02 -3.86 -22.24
C LEU A 166 17.18 -3.36 -21.05
N CYS A 167 17.29 -4.02 -19.90
CA CYS A 167 16.68 -3.56 -18.68
C CYS A 167 17.59 -2.58 -17.94
N THR A 168 17.00 -1.56 -17.34
CA THR A 168 17.66 -0.63 -16.43
C THR A 168 17.53 -1.13 -15.00
N ALA A 169 18.65 -1.24 -14.29
CA ALA A 169 18.65 -1.44 -12.85
C ALA A 169 18.47 -0.08 -12.16
N MET A 170 17.62 -0.06 -11.14
CA MET A 170 17.48 1.09 -10.26
C MET A 170 17.59 0.62 -8.82
N LEU A 171 18.29 1.38 -7.99
CA LEU A 171 18.63 1.06 -6.62
C LEU A 171 18.12 2.15 -5.68
N PHE A 172 17.44 1.71 -4.63
CA PHE A 172 17.19 2.50 -3.44
C PHE A 172 18.21 2.09 -2.39
N ASP A 173 19.08 3.02 -2.01
CA ASP A 173 20.02 2.84 -0.92
C ASP A 173 19.53 3.60 0.33
N PRO A 174 19.17 2.90 1.42
CA PRO A 174 18.69 3.55 2.63
C PRO A 174 19.72 4.45 3.32
N HIS A 175 21.02 4.23 3.09
CA HIS A 175 22.09 4.98 3.73
C HIS A 175 22.45 6.27 2.98
N LYS A 176 21.99 6.42 1.73
CA LYS A 176 22.24 7.60 0.88
C LYS A 176 21.06 8.56 0.82
N GLN A 177 20.02 8.34 1.62
CA GLN A 177 18.89 9.25 1.69
C GLN A 177 19.28 10.47 2.53
N ASP A 178 19.89 11.48 1.90
CA ASP A 178 20.26 12.76 2.53
C ASP A 178 19.05 13.34 3.29
N GLY A 179 19.17 13.54 4.60
CA GLY A 179 18.17 14.22 5.42
C GLY A 179 16.93 13.42 5.83
N ILE A 180 16.84 12.13 5.46
CA ILE A 180 15.89 11.19 6.08
C ILE A 180 16.74 10.11 6.75
N ALA A 181 17.31 10.45 7.90
CA ALA A 181 17.73 9.43 8.85
C ALA A 181 16.61 8.38 8.94
N PRO A 182 16.91 7.08 9.12
CA PRO A 182 15.90 6.18 9.62
C PRO A 182 15.47 6.82 10.94
N LYS A 183 14.36 7.58 10.91
CA LYS A 183 13.67 7.91 12.14
C LYS A 183 13.52 6.54 12.76
N ASN A 184 14.12 6.33 13.92
CA ASN A 184 13.55 5.43 14.89
C ASN A 184 12.10 5.87 14.96
N ARG A 185 11.26 5.30 14.10
CA ARG A 185 9.82 5.35 14.20
C ARG A 185 9.58 4.39 15.34
N ASN A 186 9.92 4.86 16.55
CA ASN A 186 9.15 4.59 17.74
C ASN A 186 7.69 4.55 17.29
N ASN A 187 6.89 3.66 17.86
CA ASN A 187 5.43 3.55 17.67
C ASN A 187 4.71 4.91 17.84
N GLU A 188 4.90 5.87 16.94
CA GLU A 188 4.10 7.06 16.78
C GLU A 188 2.82 6.54 16.14
N GLN A 189 1.95 6.03 17.01
CA GLN A 189 0.58 5.75 16.65
C GLN A 189 -0.03 7.08 16.20
N GLN A 190 -0.30 7.15 14.91
CA GLN A 190 -1.05 8.23 14.32
C GLN A 190 -2.53 8.03 14.69
N LEU A 191 -3.24 9.14 14.93
CA LEU A 191 -4.65 9.13 15.25
C LEU A 191 -5.46 9.78 14.12
N LEU A 192 -6.53 9.11 13.69
CA LEU A 192 -7.64 9.71 12.93
C LEU A 192 -8.88 9.68 13.80
N VAL A 193 -9.69 10.73 13.74
CA VAL A 193 -11.01 10.76 14.36
C VAL A 193 -12.04 10.96 13.26
N LEU A 194 -12.96 10.01 13.12
CA LEU A 194 -14.04 10.06 12.13
C LEU A 194 -15.36 10.37 12.81
N ASP A 195 -16.01 11.44 12.34
CA ASP A 195 -17.38 11.76 12.70
C ASP A 195 -18.32 11.08 11.68
N CYS A 196 -19.01 10.03 12.12
CA CYS A 196 -19.86 9.19 11.27
C CYS A 196 -21.35 9.53 11.45
N VAL A 197 -22.10 9.48 10.34
CA VAL A 197 -23.54 9.72 10.29
C VAL A 197 -24.21 8.60 9.48
N ALA A 198 -25.01 7.78 10.15
CA ALA A 198 -25.84 6.77 9.54
C ALA A 198 -27.25 7.30 9.26
N TYR A 199 -27.79 6.93 8.10
CA TYR A 199 -29.10 7.34 7.61
C TYR A 199 -30.01 6.11 7.46
N PRO A 200 -31.35 6.29 7.56
CA PRO A 200 -32.28 5.23 7.22
C PRO A 200 -32.17 4.90 5.72
N ARG A 201 -32.46 3.65 5.37
CA ARG A 201 -32.50 3.19 3.99
C ARG A 201 -33.88 2.63 3.67
N ASN A 202 -34.50 3.17 2.63
CA ASN A 202 -35.77 2.65 2.14
C ASN A 202 -35.55 1.28 1.48
N SER A 203 -36.51 0.37 1.68
CA SER A 203 -36.54 -0.87 0.92
C SER A 203 -36.93 -0.57 -0.53
N LEU A 204 -36.31 -1.28 -1.48
CA LEU A 204 -36.72 -1.28 -2.88
C LEU A 204 -37.85 -2.29 -3.16
N VAL A 205 -38.14 -3.15 -2.19
CA VAL A 205 -39.25 -4.12 -2.27
C VAL A 205 -40.53 -3.44 -1.76
N PRO A 206 -41.62 -3.44 -2.55
CA PRO A 206 -42.90 -2.89 -2.11
C PRO A 206 -43.33 -3.47 -0.77
N PHE A 207 -43.81 -2.62 0.14
CA PHE A 207 -44.33 -2.98 1.48
C PHE A 207 -43.31 -3.54 2.48
N ALA A 208 -42.04 -3.71 2.11
CA ALA A 208 -41.00 -4.07 3.08
C ALA A 208 -40.51 -2.82 3.84
N ALA A 209 -40.41 -2.94 5.16
CA ALA A 209 -39.83 -1.90 5.98
C ALA A 209 -38.36 -1.68 5.60
N GLY A 210 -37.97 -0.42 5.40
CA GLY A 210 -36.57 -0.03 5.24
C GLY A 210 -35.75 -0.33 6.50
N THR A 211 -34.42 -0.22 6.40
CA THR A 211 -33.54 -0.29 7.57
C THR A 211 -33.49 1.08 8.24
N ASN A 212 -33.82 1.19 9.52
CA ASN A 212 -33.69 2.47 10.24
C ASN A 212 -32.20 2.86 10.41
N ALA A 213 -31.94 4.12 10.78
CA ALA A 213 -30.57 4.62 10.95
C ALA A 213 -29.80 3.90 12.07
N LEU A 214 -30.49 3.47 13.13
CA LEU A 214 -29.90 2.71 14.23
C LEU A 214 -29.35 1.37 13.77
N CYS A 215 -30.13 0.58 13.03
CA CYS A 215 -29.68 -0.69 12.47
C CYS A 215 -28.53 -0.50 11.48
N THR A 216 -28.52 0.59 10.71
CA THR A 216 -27.38 0.91 9.83
C THR A 216 -26.13 1.22 10.65
N ALA A 217 -26.25 2.07 11.68
CA ALA A 217 -25.13 2.39 12.58
C ALA A 217 -24.59 1.15 13.31
N LEU A 218 -25.46 0.29 13.83
CA LEU A 218 -25.05 -0.93 14.54
C LEU A 218 -24.24 -1.87 13.65
N ASN A 219 -24.61 -2.03 12.38
CA ASN A 219 -23.83 -2.82 11.42
C ASN A 219 -22.44 -2.21 11.17
N ASP A 220 -22.37 -0.89 10.99
CA ASP A 220 -21.11 -0.19 10.76
C ASP A 220 -20.20 -0.21 12.01
N ILE A 221 -20.77 0.03 13.20
CA ILE A 221 -20.08 -0.06 14.50
C ILE A 221 -19.53 -1.47 14.74
N LYS A 222 -20.33 -2.50 14.44
CA LYS A 222 -19.88 -3.88 14.50
C LYS A 222 -18.68 -4.10 13.59
N TRP A 223 -18.74 -3.60 12.35
CA TRP A 223 -17.60 -3.68 11.43
C TRP A 223 -16.35 -2.98 11.99
N PHE A 224 -16.47 -1.76 12.54
CA PHE A 224 -15.35 -1.07 13.18
C PHE A 224 -14.76 -1.86 14.34
N SER A 225 -15.57 -2.62 15.08
CA SER A 225 -15.14 -3.39 16.25
C SER A 225 -14.49 -4.74 15.87
N GLU A 226 -14.88 -5.34 14.76
CA GLU A 226 -14.46 -6.70 14.37
C GLU A 226 -13.44 -6.72 13.22
N TYR A 227 -13.38 -5.66 12.39
CA TYR A 227 -12.52 -5.65 11.21
C TYR A 227 -11.05 -5.51 11.59
N VAL A 228 -10.27 -6.52 11.23
CA VAL A 228 -8.82 -6.53 11.40
C VAL A 228 -8.17 -6.21 10.07
N PHE A 229 -7.45 -5.08 10.00
CA PHE A 229 -6.64 -4.75 8.84
C PHE A 229 -5.59 -5.84 8.60
N PRO A 230 -5.30 -6.24 7.35
CA PRO A 230 -4.33 -7.30 7.05
C PRO A 230 -2.99 -7.12 7.79
N ILE A 231 -2.76 -7.98 8.79
CA ILE A 231 -1.56 -7.94 9.65
C ILE A 231 -0.46 -8.78 9.01
N GLU A 232 0.77 -8.29 9.08
CA GLU A 232 1.94 -9.12 8.82
C GLU A 232 2.18 -10.11 9.97
N ARG A 233 2.74 -11.29 9.69
CA ARG A 233 2.96 -12.31 10.71
C ARG A 233 3.83 -11.76 11.85
N ASN A 234 3.43 -12.04 13.09
CA ASN A 234 4.13 -11.69 14.34
C ASN A 234 4.25 -10.18 14.65
N LEU A 235 3.39 -9.34 14.08
CA LEU A 235 3.36 -7.91 14.39
C LEU A 235 2.08 -7.50 15.14
N PRO A 236 2.14 -6.46 16.00
CA PRO A 236 0.95 -5.93 16.66
C PRO A 236 -0.03 -5.40 15.61
N ASN A 237 -1.30 -5.30 15.98
CA ASN A 237 -2.32 -4.80 15.06
C ASN A 237 -1.95 -3.38 14.60
N PRO A 238 -1.67 -3.17 13.30
CA PRO A 238 -1.19 -1.89 12.79
C PRO A 238 -2.30 -0.84 12.72
N VAL A 239 -3.58 -1.25 12.85
CA VAL A 239 -4.73 -0.35 12.88
C VAL A 239 -5.73 -0.82 13.94
N ARG A 240 -5.89 -0.04 15.01
CA ARG A 240 -6.91 -0.25 16.04
C ARG A 240 -8.00 0.80 15.85
N MET A 241 -9.25 0.35 15.80
CA MET A 241 -10.42 1.21 15.68
C MET A 241 -11.26 1.08 16.95
N GLU A 242 -11.74 2.20 17.48
CA GLU A 242 -12.55 2.25 18.70
C GLU A 242 -13.68 3.26 18.51
N VAL A 243 -14.92 2.83 18.80
CA VAL A 243 -16.08 3.73 18.74
C VAL A 243 -16.24 4.38 20.12
N THR A 244 -16.06 5.69 20.19
CA THR A 244 -15.95 6.42 21.46
C THR A 244 -17.28 7.06 21.90
N GLU A 245 -18.12 7.45 20.95
CA GLU A 245 -19.38 8.16 21.22
C GLU A 245 -20.49 7.69 20.27
N ILE A 246 -21.73 7.61 20.77
CA ILE A 246 -22.92 7.31 19.95
C ILE A 246 -24.05 8.26 20.37
N HIS A 247 -24.59 9.00 19.41
CA HIS A 247 -25.74 9.88 19.59
C HIS A 247 -26.90 9.44 18.70
N THR A 248 -28.01 9.08 19.32
CA THR A 248 -29.21 8.62 18.64
C THR A 248 -30.20 9.78 18.55
N GLY A 249 -30.55 10.22 17.34
CA GLY A 249 -31.50 11.32 17.10
C GLY A 249 -32.96 10.91 17.35
N LEU A 250 -33.25 10.21 18.44
CA LEU A 250 -34.56 9.62 18.74
C LEU A 250 -35.70 10.64 18.84
N TYR A 251 -35.36 11.92 19.07
CA TYR A 251 -36.30 13.03 19.25
C TYR A 251 -36.43 13.96 18.03
N GLU A 252 -35.73 13.70 16.93
CA GLU A 252 -35.88 14.51 15.71
C GLU A 252 -37.13 14.09 14.90
N PRO A 253 -37.91 15.05 14.36
CA PRO A 253 -39.08 14.74 13.54
C PRO A 253 -38.70 14.02 12.23
N GLU A 254 -39.55 13.10 11.79
CA GLU A 254 -39.43 12.41 10.48
C GLU A 254 -39.33 13.42 9.33
N PRO A 255 -38.43 13.22 8.34
CA PRO A 255 -37.74 11.98 7.99
C PRO A 255 -36.26 11.93 8.45
N ALA A 256 -35.84 12.82 9.35
CA ALA A 256 -34.42 13.13 9.58
C ALA A 256 -33.70 12.23 10.61
N ARG A 257 -34.30 11.12 11.07
CA ARG A 257 -33.74 10.24 12.11
C ARG A 257 -32.37 9.69 11.71
N GLN A 258 -31.32 10.36 12.14
CA GLN A 258 -29.93 9.98 11.94
C GLN A 258 -29.36 9.39 13.22
N CYS A 259 -28.36 8.53 13.07
CA CYS A 259 -27.53 8.07 14.18
C CYS A 259 -26.11 8.57 13.92
N ARG A 260 -25.55 9.32 14.87
CA ARG A 260 -24.18 9.83 14.79
C ARG A 260 -23.29 9.04 15.73
N PHE A 261 -22.06 8.78 15.34
CA PHE A 261 -21.07 8.13 16.20
C PHE A 261 -19.65 8.56 15.83
N THR A 262 -18.76 8.55 16.81
CA THR A 262 -17.36 8.96 16.65
C THR A 262 -16.47 7.72 16.68
N VAL A 263 -15.51 7.62 15.75
CA VAL A 263 -14.55 6.52 15.71
C VAL A 263 -13.12 7.06 15.76
N GLU A 264 -12.37 6.60 16.76
CA GLU A 264 -10.93 6.82 16.87
C GLU A 264 -10.17 5.68 16.19
N ILE A 265 -9.26 6.01 15.30
CA ILE A 265 -8.45 5.05 14.56
C ILE A 265 -6.98 5.34 14.85
N HIS A 266 -6.37 4.48 15.65
CA HIS A 266 -4.94 4.47 15.92
C HIS A 266 -4.25 3.58 14.89
N TYR A 267 -3.24 4.11 14.20
CA TYR A 267 -2.53 3.34 13.18
C TYR A 267 -1.04 3.68 13.15
N ASP A 268 -0.24 2.71 12.71
CA ASP A 268 1.20 2.91 12.50
C ASP A 268 1.53 3.18 11.02
N HIS A 269 2.83 3.26 10.73
CA HIS A 269 3.35 3.49 9.39
C HIS A 269 3.08 2.35 8.38
N SER A 270 2.50 1.22 8.82
CA SER A 270 2.07 0.13 7.93
C SER A 270 0.98 0.58 6.98
N TYR A 271 0.13 1.52 7.39
CA TYR A 271 -1.00 1.99 6.59
C TYR A 271 -0.94 3.51 6.43
N SER A 272 -1.27 3.97 5.24
CA SER A 272 -1.51 5.39 5.00
C SER A 272 -2.94 5.75 5.41
N GLU A 273 -3.14 7.02 5.79
CA GLU A 273 -4.47 7.58 6.05
C GLU A 273 -5.43 7.27 4.89
N LYS A 274 -4.96 7.45 3.66
CA LYS A 274 -5.74 7.17 2.44
C LYS A 274 -6.17 5.70 2.34
N GLU A 275 -5.31 4.75 2.69
CA GLU A 275 -5.65 3.32 2.69
C GLU A 275 -6.73 3.03 3.73
N ILE A 276 -6.60 3.60 4.94
CA ILE A 276 -7.58 3.41 6.02
C ILE A 276 -8.93 4.03 5.65
N LEU A 277 -8.96 5.30 5.25
CA LEU A 277 -10.19 5.99 4.88
C LEU A 277 -10.91 5.31 3.72
N ASN A 278 -10.15 4.81 2.73
CA ASN A 278 -10.74 4.01 1.65
C ASN A 278 -11.34 2.71 2.20
N THR A 279 -10.63 1.98 3.07
CA THR A 279 -11.15 0.76 3.68
C THR A 279 -12.43 1.02 4.48
N VAL A 280 -12.49 2.08 5.30
CA VAL A 280 -13.69 2.47 6.04
C VAL A 280 -14.85 2.75 5.09
N LYS A 281 -14.66 3.67 4.13
CA LYS A 281 -15.67 4.02 3.11
C LYS A 281 -16.25 2.84 2.36
N ASN A 282 -15.45 1.79 2.21
CA ASN A 282 -15.79 0.62 1.43
C ASN A 282 -16.61 -0.42 2.19
N HIS A 283 -16.56 -0.41 3.52
CA HIS A 283 -17.22 -1.41 4.36
C HIS A 283 -18.34 -0.84 5.22
N THR A 284 -18.37 0.48 5.41
CA THR A 284 -19.42 1.15 6.17
C THR A 284 -20.45 1.81 5.25
N ARG A 285 -21.66 1.95 5.74
CA ARG A 285 -22.77 2.61 5.04
C ARG A 285 -22.97 4.06 5.48
N CYS A 286 -22.43 4.43 6.64
CA CYS A 286 -22.41 5.77 7.16
C CYS A 286 -21.62 6.72 6.25
N LYS A 287 -22.05 7.97 6.20
CA LYS A 287 -21.19 9.06 5.74
C LYS A 287 -20.22 9.39 6.88
N PHE A 288 -19.01 9.82 6.57
CA PHE A 288 -18.07 10.27 7.59
C PHE A 288 -17.29 11.48 7.14
N THR A 289 -16.83 12.27 8.11
CA THR A 289 -15.89 13.37 7.94
C THR A 289 -14.69 13.15 8.83
N LEU A 290 -13.49 13.46 8.33
CA LEU A 290 -12.28 13.46 9.14
C LEU A 290 -12.27 14.72 10.00
N ARG A 291 -12.18 14.55 11.32
CA ARG A 291 -12.01 15.69 12.23
C ARG A 291 -10.62 16.27 12.02
N ALA A 292 -10.53 17.58 11.81
CA ALA A 292 -9.25 18.25 11.62
C ALA A 292 -8.36 18.04 12.86
N LYS A 293 -7.11 17.64 12.65
CA LYS A 293 -6.11 17.58 13.73
C LYS A 293 -5.94 19.01 14.26
N ALA A 294 -6.31 19.26 15.50
CA ALA A 294 -5.89 20.49 16.17
C ALA A 294 -4.36 20.50 16.15
N LEU A 295 -3.76 21.42 15.40
CA LEU A 295 -2.35 21.72 15.57
C LEU A 295 -2.20 22.20 17.00
N ASN A 296 -1.51 21.42 17.85
CA ASN A 296 -0.91 21.97 19.05
C ASN A 296 0.13 23.00 18.61
N PHE A 297 -0.31 24.25 18.43
CA PHE A 297 0.58 25.39 18.56
C PHE A 297 0.88 25.50 20.05
N GLU A 298 1.94 24.82 20.51
CA GLU A 298 2.66 25.31 21.67
C GLU A 298 3.20 26.70 21.28
N LEU A 299 2.57 27.74 21.83
CA LEU A 299 3.12 29.08 21.83
C LEU A 299 4.45 29.00 22.58
N ALA A 300 5.55 28.95 21.84
CA ALA A 300 6.84 29.34 22.38
C ALA A 300 6.71 30.81 22.80
N GLU A 301 6.72 31.06 24.11
CA GLU A 301 6.99 32.38 24.66
C GLU A 301 8.43 32.76 24.26
N GLU A 302 8.59 33.38 23.10
CA GLU A 302 9.76 34.19 22.82
C GLU A 302 9.46 35.64 23.21
N SER A 303 10.11 36.02 24.30
CA SER A 303 10.28 37.38 24.79
C SER A 303 10.78 38.31 23.68
N THR A 304 9.89 39.07 23.06
CA THR A 304 10.27 40.18 22.19
C THR A 304 10.73 41.36 23.04
N GLN A 305 12.05 41.45 23.20
CA GLN A 305 12.74 42.59 23.75
C GLN A 305 12.50 43.82 22.85
N LEU A 306 11.99 44.90 23.44
CA LEU A 306 11.81 46.19 22.79
C LEU A 306 13.15 46.71 22.24
N CYS A 307 13.21 46.97 20.93
CA CYS A 307 14.15 47.92 20.36
C CYS A 307 13.36 49.03 19.65
N PHE A 308 13.25 50.16 20.34
CA PHE A 308 12.91 51.44 19.74
C PHE A 308 14.02 51.83 18.76
N VAL A 309 13.65 52.11 17.51
CA VAL A 309 14.47 52.93 16.61
C VAL A 309 13.63 54.14 16.22
N SER A 310 13.81 55.20 16.99
CA SER A 310 13.53 56.57 16.60
C SER A 310 14.59 57.02 15.59
N ASN A 311 14.17 57.58 14.45
CA ASN A 311 14.98 58.56 13.72
C ASN A 311 14.07 59.62 13.11
N ASN A 312 14.07 60.79 13.75
CA ASN A 312 13.82 62.07 13.11
C ASN A 312 15.14 62.52 12.46
N TYR A 313 15.06 62.97 11.21
CA TYR A 313 15.72 64.12 10.55
C TYR A 313 15.86 63.84 9.06
#